data_AF-A0A226EWF3-F1
#
_entry.id   AF-A0A226EWF3-F1
#
_cell.length_a   1.000
_cell.length_b   1.000
_cell.length_c   1.000
_cell.angle_alpha   90.00
_cell.angle_beta   90.00
_cell.angle_gamma   90.00
#
_symmetry.space_group_name_H-M   'P 1'
#
loop_
_entity.id
_entity.type
_entity.pdbx_description
1 polymer ?
#
loop_
_entity_poly.entity_id
_entity_poly.type
_entity_poly.pdbx_seq_one_letter_code
_entity_poly.pdbx_strand_id
1 'polypeptide(L)'
;MAYLFKFVLILVLSSGAYGNKDYSNVKLTPLAKDHLEQMSALMSKDRYTGCLCPASLNSKGSYYTLCGHELNPKAGGICAKEGSYRCVNNQPEAILQFDCAEKGGGLSCVESTTCVLACKEHNVKGCKRI
;
A
#
# COMPACT_ATOMS: atom_id res chain seq x y z
N MET A 1 -12.90 35.24 -19.48
CA MET A 1 -12.38 34.87 -18.14
C MET A 1 -13.14 33.73 -17.44
N ALA A 2 -14.02 32.96 -18.10
CA ALA A 2 -14.78 31.86 -17.45
C ALA A 2 -14.05 30.49 -17.44
N TYR A 3 -12.98 30.34 -18.22
CA TYR A 3 -12.26 29.07 -18.37
C TYR A 3 -11.17 28.85 -17.32
N LEU A 4 -10.58 29.92 -16.79
CA LEU A 4 -9.56 29.84 -15.73
C LEU A 4 -10.14 29.26 -14.43
N PHE A 5 -11.38 29.61 -14.09
CA PHE A 5 -12.05 29.11 -12.88
C PHE A 5 -12.31 27.59 -12.95
N LYS A 6 -12.59 27.04 -14.14
CA LYS A 6 -12.80 25.60 -14.34
C LYS A 6 -11.50 24.80 -14.19
N PHE A 7 -10.37 25.33 -14.66
CA PHE A 7 -9.06 24.68 -14.48
C PHE A 7 -8.62 24.66 -13.02
N VAL A 8 -8.87 25.74 -12.27
CA VAL A 8 -8.57 25.80 -10.83
C VAL A 8 -9.43 24.79 -10.05
N LEU A 9 -10.71 24.61 -10.41
CA LEU A 9 -11.58 23.64 -9.73
C LEU A 9 -11.17 22.18 -9.97
N ILE A 10 -10.63 21.85 -11.15
CA ILE A 10 -10.13 20.50 -11.47
C ILE A 10 -8.86 20.18 -10.67
N LEU A 11 -7.97 21.16 -10.46
CA LEU A 11 -6.75 21.01 -9.65
C LEU A 11 -7.04 20.85 -8.14
N VAL A 12 -8.12 21.45 -7.65
CA VAL A 12 -8.54 21.33 -6.24
C VAL A 12 -9.24 19.99 -5.97
N LEU A 13 -9.92 19.40 -6.96
CA LEU A 13 -10.54 18.07 -6.81
C LEU A 13 -9.55 16.91 -6.92
N SER A 14 -8.45 17.07 -7.66
CA SER A 14 -7.38 16.07 -7.72
C SER A 14 -6.49 16.03 -6.48
N SER A 15 -6.66 16.99 -5.55
CA SER A 15 -5.93 17.03 -4.28
C SER A 15 -6.67 16.41 -3.10
N GLY A 16 -7.85 15.81 -3.33
CA GLY A 16 -8.74 15.31 -2.28
C GLY A 16 -8.61 13.84 -1.89
N ALA A 17 -7.63 13.09 -2.41
CA ALA A 17 -7.46 11.66 -2.07
C ALA A 17 -6.03 11.30 -1.65
N TYR A 18 -5.29 12.27 -1.10
CA TYR A 18 -3.96 12.01 -0.57
C TYR A 18 -4.06 11.28 0.77
N GLY A 19 -3.66 10.02 0.79
CA GLY A 19 -3.39 9.28 2.03
C GLY A 19 -2.17 9.85 2.73
N ASN A 20 -2.30 11.04 3.33
CA ASN A 20 -1.21 11.73 4.02
C ASN A 20 -1.06 11.24 5.48
N LYS A 21 -1.18 9.91 5.66
CA LYS A 21 -0.87 9.31 6.97
C LYS A 21 0.63 9.43 7.19
N ASP A 22 1.01 10.02 8.31
CA ASP A 22 2.40 10.08 8.71
C ASP A 22 2.81 8.73 9.33
N TYR A 23 3.67 7.99 8.62
CA TYR A 23 4.22 6.71 9.08
C TYR A 23 5.56 6.86 9.81
N SER A 24 6.06 8.08 10.02
CA SER A 24 7.36 8.34 10.64
C SER A 24 7.52 7.76 12.05
N ASN A 25 6.40 7.59 12.78
CA ASN A 25 6.38 7.05 14.14
C ASN A 25 6.16 5.53 14.20
N VAL A 26 5.96 4.86 13.05
CA VAL A 26 5.80 3.40 13.02
C VAL A 26 7.15 2.74 13.26
N LYS A 27 7.26 2.03 14.39
CA LYS A 27 8.43 1.22 14.73
C LYS A 27 8.18 -0.22 14.31
N LEU A 28 8.93 -0.69 13.31
CA LEU A 28 8.84 -2.06 12.83
C LEU A 28 9.98 -2.89 13.42
N THR A 29 9.62 -4.08 13.91
CA THR A 29 10.62 -5.05 14.36
C THR A 29 11.42 -5.54 13.15
N PRO A 30 12.76 -5.54 13.21
CA PRO A 30 13.58 -6.09 12.15
C PRO A 30 13.37 -7.59 12.02
N LEU A 31 13.43 -8.10 10.80
CA LEU A 31 13.32 -9.53 10.51
C LEU A 31 14.68 -10.13 10.14
N ALA A 32 14.78 -11.45 10.28
CA ALA A 32 15.93 -12.19 9.82
C ALA A 32 16.12 -12.02 8.30
N LYS A 33 17.37 -12.04 7.84
CA LYS A 33 17.74 -11.68 6.46
C LYS A 33 17.07 -12.60 5.42
N ASP A 34 17.05 -13.89 5.69
CA ASP A 34 16.37 -14.92 4.88
C ASP A 34 14.87 -14.64 4.72
N HIS A 35 14.21 -14.19 5.80
CA HIS A 35 12.80 -13.82 5.76
C HIS A 35 12.57 -12.55 4.94
N LEU A 36 13.46 -11.55 5.05
CA LEU A 36 13.39 -10.34 4.23
C LEU A 36 13.62 -10.62 2.76
N GLU A 37 14.56 -11.51 2.42
CA GLU A 37 14.81 -11.92 1.05
C GLU A 37 13.54 -12.55 0.44
N GLN A 38 12.88 -13.46 1.16
CA GLN A 38 11.60 -14.05 0.73
C GLN A 38 10.50 -12.99 0.55
N MET A 39 10.38 -12.04 1.48
CA MET A 39 9.36 -10.99 1.38
C MET A 39 9.67 -9.96 0.29
N SER A 40 10.94 -9.73 -0.04
CA SER A 40 11.34 -8.82 -1.10
C SER A 40 11.15 -9.40 -2.52
N ALA A 41 11.04 -10.73 -2.62
CA ALA A 41 10.84 -11.40 -3.89
C ALA A 41 9.40 -11.24 -4.41
N LEU A 42 9.25 -11.13 -5.73
CA LEU A 42 7.95 -11.20 -6.39
C LEU A 42 7.47 -12.65 -6.38
N MET A 43 6.35 -12.95 -5.71
CA MET A 43 5.72 -14.26 -5.80
C MET A 43 4.94 -14.39 -7.11
N SER A 44 4.54 -15.61 -7.51
CA SER A 44 3.91 -15.89 -8.81
C SER A 44 2.61 -15.12 -9.10
N LYS A 45 1.96 -14.54 -8.07
CA LYS A 45 0.74 -13.73 -8.19
C LYS A 45 0.96 -12.26 -7.84
N ASP A 46 2.16 -11.91 -7.37
CA ASP A 46 2.51 -10.55 -7.02
C ASP A 46 2.79 -9.74 -8.29
N ARG A 47 2.45 -8.45 -8.30
CA ARG A 47 2.75 -7.56 -9.42
C ARG A 47 3.04 -6.12 -8.99
N TYR A 48 3.88 -5.42 -9.74
CA TYR A 48 4.02 -3.98 -9.59
C TYR A 48 2.90 -3.28 -10.35
N THR A 49 2.20 -2.35 -9.70
CA THR A 49 1.15 -1.51 -10.34
C THR A 49 1.56 -0.05 -10.46
N GLY A 50 2.81 0.28 -10.10
CA GLY A 50 3.29 1.65 -10.00
C GLY A 50 2.81 2.39 -8.75
N CYS A 51 2.36 1.69 -7.71
CA CYS A 51 2.16 2.30 -6.41
C CYS A 51 3.48 2.51 -5.68
N LEU A 52 3.58 3.60 -4.95
CA LEU A 52 4.74 3.95 -4.15
C LEU A 52 4.45 3.71 -2.68
N CYS A 53 5.45 3.17 -1.99
CA CYS A 53 5.46 3.13 -0.54
C CYS A 53 5.51 4.55 0.04
N PRO A 54 4.84 4.81 1.18
CA PRO A 54 4.88 6.11 1.81
C PRO A 54 6.33 6.51 2.12
N ALA A 55 6.73 7.73 1.76
CA ALA A 55 8.11 8.18 1.94
C ALA A 55 8.55 8.24 3.42
N SER A 56 7.60 8.45 4.33
CA SER A 56 7.84 8.46 5.79
C SER A 56 7.89 7.06 6.41
N LEU A 57 7.52 6.01 5.67
CA LEU A 57 7.57 4.64 6.17
C LEU A 57 9.00 4.11 6.12
N ASN A 58 9.62 3.92 7.28
CA ASN A 58 10.93 3.29 7.39
C ASN A 58 10.81 1.76 7.45
N SER A 59 10.92 1.09 6.31
CA SER A 59 10.92 -0.37 6.21
C SER A 59 12.31 -1.00 6.35
N LYS A 60 13.33 -0.28 6.84
CA LYS A 60 14.71 -0.80 6.90
C LYS A 60 14.77 -2.07 7.75
N GLY A 61 15.18 -3.17 7.13
CA GLY A 61 15.24 -4.48 7.80
C GLY A 61 13.87 -5.07 8.13
N SER A 62 12.79 -4.59 7.53
CA SER A 62 11.42 -5.03 7.83
C SER A 62 10.52 -4.97 6.59
N TYR A 63 9.23 -5.30 6.78
CA TYR A 63 8.18 -5.02 5.81
C TYR A 63 6.96 -4.42 6.50
N TYR A 64 6.09 -3.79 5.70
CA TYR A 64 4.80 -3.29 6.14
C TYR A 64 3.77 -3.50 5.03
N THR A 65 2.52 -3.76 5.38
CA THR A 65 1.46 -3.82 4.36
C THR A 65 0.43 -2.72 4.50
N LEU A 66 -0.11 -2.30 3.35
CA LEU A 66 -0.97 -1.15 3.17
C LEU A 66 -2.08 -1.49 2.18
N CYS A 67 -3.25 -0.87 2.34
CA CYS A 67 -4.28 -0.93 1.33
C CYS A 67 -3.99 0.09 0.23
N GLY A 68 -4.43 -0.16 -1.00
CA GLY A 68 -4.12 0.74 -2.11
C GLY A 68 -4.65 2.15 -1.95
N HIS A 69 -5.75 2.35 -1.21
CA HIS A 69 -6.24 3.70 -0.85
C HIS A 69 -5.32 4.47 0.13
N GLU A 70 -4.34 3.81 0.74
CA GLU A 70 -3.32 4.41 1.61
C GLU A 70 -2.01 4.71 0.85
N LEU A 71 -1.93 4.32 -0.42
CA LEU A 71 -0.74 4.47 -1.25
C LEU A 71 -0.94 5.56 -2.30
N ASN A 72 0.19 6.08 -2.79
CA ASN A 72 0.21 7.05 -3.87
C ASN A 72 0.72 6.37 -5.14
N PRO A 73 0.03 6.50 -6.28
CA PRO A 73 0.57 6.05 -7.56
C PRO A 73 1.72 6.96 -8.00
N LYS A 74 2.72 6.39 -8.67
CA LYS A 74 3.70 7.14 -9.47
C LYS A 74 3.01 7.73 -10.71
N ALA A 75 3.67 8.65 -11.42
CA ALA A 75 3.13 9.21 -12.65
C ALA A 75 2.78 8.09 -13.65
N GLY A 76 1.50 8.02 -14.06
CA GLY A 76 0.98 6.97 -14.96
C GLY A 76 0.71 5.60 -14.30
N GLY A 77 0.95 5.45 -12.99
CA GLY A 77 0.61 4.26 -12.21
C GLY A 77 -0.82 4.29 -11.68
N ILE A 78 -1.32 3.14 -11.23
CA ILE A 78 -2.65 3.01 -10.61
C ILE A 78 -2.55 2.13 -9.36
N CYS A 79 -3.13 2.61 -8.26
CA CYS A 79 -3.33 1.82 -7.04
C CYS A 79 -4.74 1.25 -7.02
N ALA A 80 -4.84 -0.08 -7.04
CA ALA A 80 -6.09 -0.78 -6.83
C ALA A 80 -6.58 -0.43 -5.42
N LYS A 81 -7.71 0.29 -5.31
CA LYS A 81 -8.19 0.85 -4.04
C LYS A 81 -8.33 -0.20 -2.93
N GLU A 82 -8.85 -1.36 -3.31
CA GLU A 82 -9.04 -2.53 -2.45
C GLU A 82 -7.88 -3.54 -2.57
N GLY A 83 -6.74 -3.15 -3.14
CA GLY A 83 -5.56 -3.98 -3.20
C GLY A 83 -4.81 -4.01 -1.86
N SER A 84 -4.26 -5.16 -1.49
CA SER A 84 -3.29 -5.29 -0.40
C SER A 84 -1.88 -5.25 -0.98
N TYR A 85 -1.09 -4.29 -0.50
CA TYR A 85 0.25 -4.00 -0.99
C TYR A 85 1.29 -4.21 0.10
N ARG A 86 2.47 -4.67 -0.29
CA ARG A 86 3.63 -4.86 0.58
C ARG A 86 4.73 -3.86 0.25
N CYS A 87 5.22 -3.18 1.27
CA CYS A 87 6.36 -2.28 1.25
C CYS A 87 7.52 -2.93 1.98
N VAL A 88 8.64 -3.14 1.27
CA VAL A 88 9.81 -3.86 1.79
C VAL A 88 11.03 -2.95 1.70
N ASN A 89 11.95 -3.13 2.63
CA ASN A 89 13.27 -2.50 2.74
C ASN A 89 13.79 -1.82 1.45
N ASN A 90 13.90 -0.49 1.47
CA ASN A 90 14.46 0.35 0.41
C ASN A 90 13.83 0.20 -1.00
N GLN A 91 12.69 -0.48 -1.12
CA GLN A 91 11.95 -0.52 -2.37
C GLN A 91 10.95 0.63 -2.40
N PRO A 92 11.08 1.58 -3.35
CA PRO A 92 10.15 2.71 -3.45
C PRO A 92 8.79 2.26 -4.00
N GLU A 93 8.75 1.24 -4.84
CA GLU A 93 7.52 0.69 -5.39
C GLU A 93 6.93 -0.40 -4.47
N ALA A 94 5.64 -0.28 -4.21
CA ALA A 94 4.90 -1.27 -3.45
C ALA A 94 4.52 -2.47 -4.33
N ILE A 95 4.61 -3.66 -3.76
CA ILE A 95 4.25 -4.92 -4.42
C ILE A 95 2.78 -5.23 -4.14
N LEU A 96 1.93 -5.31 -5.16
CA LEU A 96 0.55 -5.78 -4.98
C LEU A 96 0.56 -7.29 -4.70
N GLN A 97 0.07 -7.69 -3.53
CA GLN A 97 -0.04 -9.10 -3.13
C GLN A 97 -1.42 -9.68 -3.44
N PHE A 98 -2.48 -8.89 -3.22
CA PHE A 98 -3.86 -9.32 -3.47
C PHE A 98 -4.68 -8.17 -4.03
N ASP A 99 -5.30 -8.39 -5.19
CA ASP A 99 -6.37 -7.54 -5.68
C ASP A 99 -7.72 -8.07 -5.16
N CYS A 100 -8.31 -7.41 -4.17
CA CYS A 100 -9.57 -7.89 -3.59
C CYS A 100 -10.76 -7.71 -4.54
N ALA A 101 -10.67 -6.79 -5.50
CA ALA A 101 -11.71 -6.60 -6.51
C ALA A 101 -11.73 -7.76 -7.51
N GLU A 102 -10.56 -8.25 -7.94
CA GLU A 102 -10.45 -9.39 -8.86
C GLU A 102 -10.98 -10.71 -8.27
N LYS A 103 -10.94 -10.86 -6.94
CA LYS A 103 -11.44 -12.07 -6.26
C LYS A 103 -12.97 -12.16 -6.25
N GLY A 104 -13.69 -11.10 -6.60
CA GLY A 104 -15.14 -11.04 -6.61
C GLY A 104 -15.79 -11.08 -5.22
N GLY A 105 -17.10 -10.81 -5.16
CA GLY A 105 -17.90 -11.07 -3.95
C GLY A 105 -17.83 -10.01 -2.84
N GLY A 106 -17.51 -8.75 -3.16
CA GLY A 106 -17.56 -7.63 -2.20
C GLY A 106 -16.46 -7.68 -1.14
N LEU A 107 -15.26 -8.13 -1.54
CA LEU A 107 -14.10 -8.15 -0.66
C LEU A 107 -13.42 -6.78 -0.66
N SER A 108 -13.00 -6.35 0.52
CA SER A 108 -12.25 -5.12 0.73
C SER A 108 -10.93 -5.39 1.43
N CYS A 109 -9.98 -4.49 1.24
CA CYS A 109 -8.71 -4.55 1.96
C CYS A 109 -8.91 -4.05 3.40
N VAL A 110 -8.63 -4.93 4.37
CA VAL A 110 -8.74 -4.63 5.80
C VAL A 110 -7.56 -5.21 6.56
N GLU A 111 -7.41 -4.80 7.82
CA GLU A 111 -6.47 -5.42 8.75
C GLU A 111 -6.80 -6.90 8.93
N SER A 112 -5.78 -7.76 8.85
CA SER A 112 -5.95 -9.20 8.98
C SER A 112 -6.23 -9.58 10.44
N THR A 113 -7.46 -10.04 10.72
CA THR A 113 -7.86 -10.48 12.06
C THR A 113 -7.32 -11.87 12.44
N THR A 114 -6.82 -12.65 11.46
CA THR A 114 -6.29 -14.01 11.67
C THR A 114 -4.80 -14.02 12.00
N CYS A 115 -4.25 -12.88 12.39
CA CYS A 115 -2.82 -12.68 12.55
C CYS A 115 -2.38 -12.76 14.02
N VAL A 116 -1.40 -13.63 14.29
CA VAL A 116 -0.71 -13.74 15.59
C VAL A 116 0.14 -12.48 15.87
N LEU A 117 0.53 -12.24 17.13
CA LEU A 117 1.19 -11.00 17.57
C LEU A 117 2.28 -10.46 16.62
N ALA A 118 3.16 -11.32 16.11
CA ALA A 118 4.27 -10.92 15.24
C ALA A 118 3.82 -10.18 13.96
N CYS A 119 2.68 -10.54 13.36
CA CYS A 119 2.24 -9.89 12.12
C CYS A 119 1.37 -8.64 12.32
N LYS A 120 0.93 -8.36 13.56
CA LYS A 120 0.32 -7.06 13.89
C LYS A 120 1.35 -5.94 13.80
N GLU A 121 2.60 -6.20 14.18
CA GLU A 121 3.68 -5.20 14.11
C GLU A 121 3.98 -4.76 12.67
N HIS A 122 3.70 -5.61 11.69
CA HIS A 122 3.88 -5.30 10.26
C HIS A 122 2.58 -4.88 9.56
N ASN A 123 1.51 -4.63 10.34
CA ASN A 123 0.19 -4.21 9.87
C ASN A 123 -0.31 -5.08 8.71
N VAL A 124 -0.24 -6.41 8.86
CA VAL A 124 -0.62 -7.33 7.78
C VAL A 124 -2.09 -7.13 7.40
N LYS A 125 -2.32 -6.77 6.14
CA LYS A 125 -3.63 -6.54 5.55
C LYS A 125 -3.97 -7.64 4.56
N GLY A 126 -5.26 -7.81 4.29
CA GLY A 126 -5.75 -8.81 3.38
C GLY A 126 -7.18 -8.56 2.94
N CYS A 127 -7.65 -9.39 2.01
CA CYS A 127 -9.01 -9.33 1.51
C CYS A 127 -9.97 -9.99 2.47
N LYS A 128 -10.98 -9.25 2.93
CA LYS A 128 -12.08 -9.76 3.75
C LYS A 128 -13.41 -9.18 3.28
N ARG A 129 -14.48 -9.94 3.47
CA ARG A 129 -15.84 -9.41 3.29
C ARG A 129 -16.17 -8.54 4.50
N ILE A 130 -16.58 -7.30 4.24
CA ILE A 130 -17.03 -6.32 5.25
C ILE A 130 -18.56 -6.35 5.29
#